data_AF-H9W696-F1
#
_entry.id   AF-H9W696-F1
#
_cell.length_a   1.000
_cell.length_b   1.000
_cell.length_c   1.000
_cell.angle_alpha   90.00
_cell.angle_beta   90.00
_cell.angle_gamma   90.00
#
_symmetry.space_group_name_H-M   'P 1'
#
loop_
_entity.id
_entity.type
_entity.pdbx_description
1 polymer ?
#
loop_
_entity_poly.entity_id
_entity_poly.type
_entity_poly.pdbx_seq_one_letter_code
_entity_poly.pdbx_strand_id
1 'polypeptide(L)'
;LLAFVFPGASQQRRDAIYPWHVFLGVFLYSTLIGTAELGILERLSFQELLGGIHRFSSQAMLVNSTGLVILIFAMLVVLSTVLP
;
A
#
# COMPACT_ATOMS: atom_id res chain seq x y z
N LEU A 1 -14.12 7.14 10.24
CA LEU A 1 -14.68 6.56 11.50
C LEU A 1 -15.61 7.53 12.22
N LEU A 2 -15.16 8.72 12.62
CA LEU A 2 -16.02 9.68 13.35
C LEU A 2 -17.31 10.09 12.59
N ALA A 3 -17.22 10.29 11.28
CA ALA A 3 -18.36 10.67 10.45
C ALA A 3 -19.34 9.50 10.15
N PHE A 4 -18.85 8.26 10.08
CA PHE A 4 -19.60 7.10 9.58
C PHE A 4 -19.99 6.09 10.66
N VAL A 5 -19.27 6.04 11.78
CA VAL A 5 -19.45 5.04 12.84
C VAL A 5 -20.01 5.68 14.10
N PHE A 6 -19.19 6.42 14.87
CA PHE A 6 -19.63 7.04 16.11
C PHE A 6 -18.87 8.35 16.37
N PRO A 7 -19.55 9.44 16.81
CA PRO A 7 -21.00 9.57 17.02
C PRO A 7 -21.82 9.58 15.73
N GLY A 8 -21.16 9.70 14.57
CA GLY A 8 -21.81 9.75 13.27
C GLY A 8 -22.23 11.18 12.88
N ALA A 9 -21.99 11.54 11.63
CA ALA A 9 -22.45 12.81 11.05
C ALA A 9 -23.88 12.68 10.49
N SER A 10 -24.54 13.82 10.25
CA SER A 10 -25.81 13.87 9.52
C SER A 10 -25.65 13.35 8.09
N GLN A 11 -26.74 12.85 7.48
CA GLN A 11 -26.72 12.28 6.13
C GLN A 11 -26.08 13.23 5.10
N GLN A 12 -26.53 14.49 5.08
CA GLN A 12 -25.97 15.52 4.18
C GLN A 12 -24.45 15.70 4.32
N ARG A 13 -23.92 15.60 5.54
CA ARG A 13 -22.47 15.69 5.79
C ARG A 13 -21.74 14.42 5.36
N ARG A 14 -22.36 13.24 5.56
CA ARG A 14 -21.80 11.97 5.07
C ARG A 14 -21.69 11.98 3.55
N ASP A 15 -22.73 12.43 2.85
CA ASP A 15 -22.74 12.51 1.38
C ASP A 15 -21.65 13.47 0.87
N ALA A 16 -21.46 14.60 1.54
CA ALA A 16 -20.41 15.57 1.19
C ALA A 16 -18.98 15.04 1.46
N ILE A 17 -18.78 14.27 2.53
CA ILE A 17 -17.46 13.75 2.93
C ILE A 17 -17.11 12.44 2.20
N TYR A 18 -18.12 11.68 1.77
CA TYR A 18 -17.94 10.36 1.16
C TYR A 18 -16.91 10.32 0.01
N PRO A 19 -16.96 11.18 -1.02
CA PRO A 19 -15.96 11.15 -2.10
C PRO A 19 -14.54 11.46 -1.58
N TRP A 20 -14.40 12.39 -0.64
CA TRP A 20 -13.12 12.72 -0.01
C TRP A 20 -12.58 11.56 0.84
N HIS A 21 -13.46 10.84 1.53
CA HIS A 21 -13.08 9.69 2.33
C HIS A 21 -12.52 8.55 1.46
N VAL A 22 -13.17 8.25 0.34
CA VAL A 22 -12.69 7.24 -0.63
C VAL A 22 -11.37 7.68 -1.24
N PHE A 23 -11.27 8.93 -1.73
CA PHE A 23 -10.04 9.47 -2.30
C PHE A 23 -8.86 9.38 -1.31
N LEU A 24 -9.05 9.84 -0.08
CA LEU A 24 -8.01 9.80 0.94
C LEU A 24 -7.62 8.36 1.29
N GLY A 25 -8.59 7.45 1.34
CA GLY A 25 -8.34 6.03 1.59
C GLY A 25 -7.43 5.41 0.53
N VAL A 26 -7.77 5.60 -0.75
CA VAL A 26 -6.95 5.11 -1.88
C VAL A 26 -5.57 5.77 -1.88
N PHE A 27 -5.50 7.09 -1.68
CA PHE A 27 -4.24 7.83 -1.64
C PHE A 27 -3.30 7.32 -0.54
N LEU A 28 -3.81 7.18 0.70
CA LEU A 28 -3.03 6.66 1.83
C LEU A 28 -2.60 5.22 1.59
N TYR A 29 -3.50 4.39 1.05
CA TYR A 29 -3.18 3.02 0.68
C TYR A 29 -2.02 2.97 -0.32
N SER A 30 -2.06 3.74 -1.40
CA SER A 30 -0.96 3.82 -2.38
C SER A 30 0.35 4.28 -1.75
N THR A 31 0.33 5.26 -0.83
CA THR A 31 1.55 5.69 -0.13
C THR A 31 2.11 4.61 0.80
N LEU A 32 1.26 3.79 1.44
CA LEU A 32 1.69 2.68 2.28
C LEU A 32 2.34 1.57 1.45
N ILE A 33 1.81 1.28 0.26
CA ILE A 33 2.43 0.33 -0.67
C ILE A 33 3.80 0.84 -1.12
N GLY A 34 3.91 2.11 -1.51
CA GLY A 34 5.22 2.71 -1.82
C GLY A 34 6.20 2.64 -0.66
N THR A 35 5.73 2.86 0.57
CA THR A 35 6.56 2.74 1.78
C THR A 35 7.04 1.30 2.01
N ALA A 36 6.18 0.31 1.79
CA ALA A 36 6.54 -1.11 1.91
C ALA A 36 7.61 -1.51 0.87
N GLU A 37 7.41 -1.13 -0.40
CA GLU A 37 8.38 -1.40 -1.47
C GLU A 37 9.74 -0.73 -1.20
N LEU A 38 9.73 0.53 -0.78
CA LEU A 38 10.96 1.25 -0.41
C LEU A 38 11.67 0.61 0.77
N GLY A 39 10.95 0.17 1.81
CA GLY A 39 11.55 -0.51 2.96
C GLY A 39 12.18 -1.85 2.59
N ILE A 40 11.55 -2.60 1.68
CA ILE A 40 12.12 -3.85 1.13
C ILE A 40 13.41 -3.55 0.36
N LEU A 41 13.38 -2.56 -0.55
CA LEU A 41 14.52 -2.15 -1.36
C LEU A 41 15.68 -1.62 -0.51
N GLU A 42 15.39 -0.79 0.49
CA GLU A 42 16.37 -0.26 1.44
C GLU A 42 17.09 -1.39 2.17
N ARG A 43 16.31 -2.34 2.72
CA ARG A 43 16.88 -3.48 3.44
C ARG A 43 17.75 -4.37 2.54
N LEU A 44 17.31 -4.67 1.33
CA LEU A 44 18.10 -5.46 0.37
C LEU A 44 19.37 -4.72 -0.06
N SER A 45 19.27 -3.41 -0.33
CA SER A 45 20.42 -2.59 -0.74
C SER A 45 21.49 -2.55 0.33
N PHE A 46 21.10 -2.41 1.61
CA PHE A 46 22.06 -2.48 2.72
C PHE A 46 22.71 -3.86 2.85
N GLN A 47 21.94 -4.94 2.67
CA GLN A 47 22.50 -6.29 2.71
C GLN A 47 23.46 -6.57 1.55
N GLU A 48 23.18 -6.07 0.35
CA GLU A 48 24.08 -6.17 -0.80
C GLU A 48 25.36 -5.36 -0.56
N LEU A 49 25.23 -4.11 -0.06
CA LEU A 49 26.36 -3.22 0.21
C LEU A 49 27.31 -3.74 1.30
N LEU A 50 26.76 -4.38 2.35
CA LEU A 50 27.54 -4.97 3.43
C LEU A 50 28.08 -6.38 3.11
N GLY A 51 27.87 -6.87 1.88
CA GLY A 51 28.32 -8.20 1.46
C GLY A 51 27.53 -9.36 2.08
N GLY A 52 26.36 -9.08 2.68
CA GLY A 52 25.50 -10.07 3.33
C GLY A 52 24.66 -10.90 2.36
N ILE A 53 24.36 -10.38 1.16
CA ILE A 53 23.66 -11.12 0.10
C ILE A 53 24.25 -10.80 -1.27
N HIS A 54 24.21 -11.77 -2.19
CA HIS A 54 24.47 -11.52 -3.60
C HIS A 54 23.18 -11.08 -4.31
N ARG A 55 23.31 -10.19 -5.32
CA ARG A 55 22.18 -9.60 -6.07
C ARG A 55 21.21 -10.63 -6.67
N PHE A 56 21.74 -11.76 -7.12
CA PHE A 56 20.97 -12.88 -7.69
C PHE A 56 20.91 -14.10 -6.75
N SER A 57 21.10 -13.88 -5.45
CA SER A 57 20.87 -14.95 -4.46
C SER A 57 19.40 -15.36 -4.42
N SER A 58 19.12 -16.60 -4.03
CA SER A 58 17.74 -17.09 -3.84
C SER A 58 16.95 -16.22 -2.87
N GLN A 59 17.62 -15.67 -1.84
CA GLN A 59 17.00 -14.73 -0.90
C GLN A 59 16.59 -13.43 -1.58
N ALA A 60 17.48 -12.79 -2.35
CA ALA A 60 17.16 -11.55 -3.08
C ALA A 60 16.01 -11.77 -4.09
N MET A 61 16.03 -12.90 -4.81
CA MET A 61 14.96 -13.26 -5.75
C MET A 61 13.61 -13.48 -5.07
N LEU A 62 13.59 -14.16 -3.91
CA LEU A 62 12.37 -14.39 -3.14
C LEU A 62 11.77 -13.07 -2.62
N VAL A 63 12.62 -12.19 -2.07
CA VAL A 63 12.17 -10.91 -1.53
C VAL A 63 11.66 -9.98 -2.64
N ASN A 64 12.35 -9.91 -3.78
CA ASN A 64 11.87 -9.16 -4.95
C ASN A 64 10.54 -9.71 -5.49
N SER A 65 10.39 -11.04 -5.52
CA SER A 65 9.13 -11.67 -5.92
C SER A 65 7.99 -11.33 -4.95
N THR A 66 8.30 -11.20 -3.67
CA THR A 66 7.33 -10.79 -2.64
C THR A 66 6.89 -9.34 -2.87
N GLY A 67 7.81 -8.41 -3.17
CA GLY A 67 7.46 -7.04 -3.57
C GLY A 67 6.54 -7.01 -4.80
N LEU A 68 6.83 -7.81 -5.83
CA LEU A 68 5.93 -7.93 -6.99
C LEU A 68 4.54 -8.43 -6.61
N VAL A 69 4.43 -9.42 -5.73
CA VAL A 69 3.13 -9.93 -5.25
C VAL A 69 2.38 -8.85 -4.47
N ILE A 70 3.06 -8.09 -3.61
CA ILE A 70 2.47 -6.96 -2.87
C ILE A 70 1.93 -5.91 -3.86
N LEU A 71 2.73 -5.53 -4.86
CA LEU A 71 2.32 -4.54 -5.87
C LEU A 71 1.12 -5.02 -6.69
N ILE A 72 1.12 -6.28 -7.15
CA ILE A 72 -0.01 -6.86 -7.89
C ILE A 72 -1.27 -6.90 -7.03
N PHE A 73 -1.15 -7.36 -5.78
CA PHE A 73 -2.27 -7.36 -4.84
C PHE A 73 -2.81 -5.95 -4.62
N ALA A 74 -1.94 -4.96 -4.46
CA ALA A 74 -2.35 -3.57 -4.32
C ALA A 74 -3.11 -3.02 -5.54
N MET A 75 -2.64 -3.34 -6.76
CA MET A 75 -3.35 -2.96 -7.97
C MET A 75 -4.76 -3.59 -8.03
N LEU A 76 -4.90 -4.86 -7.63
CA LEU A 76 -6.19 -5.54 -7.56
C LEU A 76 -7.12 -4.92 -6.52
N VAL A 77 -6.61 -4.54 -5.35
CA VAL A 77 -7.38 -3.83 -4.32
C VAL A 77 -7.86 -2.49 -4.86
N VAL A 78 -6.99 -1.69 -5.47
CA VAL A 78 -7.38 -0.40 -6.06
C VAL A 78 -8.44 -0.61 -7.14
N LEU A 79 -8.24 -1.58 -8.04
CA LEU A 79 -9.21 -1.91 -9.09
C LEU A 79 -10.57 -2.29 -8.49
N SER A 80 -10.59 -3.14 -7.47
CA SER A 80 -11.81 -3.52 -6.74
C SER A 80 -12.49 -2.34 -6.05
N THR A 81 -11.78 -1.27 -5.70
CA THR A 81 -12.37 -0.08 -5.07
C THR A 81 -12.97 0.91 -6.06
N VAL A 82 -12.49 0.93 -7.31
CA VAL A 82 -12.92 1.89 -8.33
C VAL A 82 -13.91 1.32 -9.34
N LEU A 83 -13.92 0.00 -9.52
CA LEU A 83 -14.89 -0.65 -10.40
C LEU A 83 -16.30 -0.68 -9.75
N PRO A 84 -17.38 -0.56 -10.57
CA PRO A 84 -18.76 -0.66 -10.09
C PRO A 84 -19.12 -2.03 -9.50
#